data_AF-A0A354W518-F1
#
_entry.id   AF-A0A354W518-F1
#
_cell.length_a   1.000
_cell.length_b   1.000
_cell.length_c   1.000
_cell.angle_alpha   90.00
_cell.angle_beta   90.00
_cell.angle_gamma   90.00
#
_symmetry.space_group_name_H-M   'P 1'
#
loop_
_entity.id
_entity.type
_entity.pdbx_description
1 polymer ?
#
loop_
_entity_poly.entity_id
_entity_poly.type
_entity_poly.pdbx_seq_one_letter_code
_entity_poly.pdbx_strand_id
1 'polypeptide(L)'
;MPFYQKSGRIPHKRHTTFRKSDGSLYHEELFGTIGFDGMSTLLYHEHPPTMVKEVLQSTDVAPKIAVEKNMKAYRLEGFKV
;
A
#
# COMPACT_ATOMS: atom_id res chain seq x y z
N MET A 1 -17.93 -13.69 -11.14
CA MET A 1 -18.40 -12.75 -10.10
C MET A 1 -17.36 -12.70 -9.00
N PRO A 2 -16.87 -11.52 -8.57
CA PRO A 2 -15.96 -11.46 -7.44
C PRO A 2 -16.67 -11.97 -6.19
N PHE A 3 -16.08 -12.94 -5.50
CA PHE A 3 -16.61 -13.44 -4.24
C PHE A 3 -16.24 -12.43 -3.15
N TYR A 4 -17.25 -11.78 -2.57
CA TYR A 4 -17.01 -10.90 -1.42
C TYR A 4 -16.59 -11.74 -0.22
N GLN A 5 -15.31 -11.65 0.13
CA GLN A 5 -14.78 -12.26 1.35
C GLN A 5 -14.95 -11.27 2.51
N LYS A 6 -15.35 -11.81 3.67
CA LYS A 6 -15.41 -11.06 4.94
C LYS A 6 -14.42 -11.68 5.91
N SER A 7 -13.67 -10.85 6.63
CA SER A 7 -12.75 -11.29 7.67
C SER A 7 -12.85 -10.36 8.88
N GLY A 8 -12.78 -10.93 10.08
CA GLY A 8 -12.87 -10.18 11.33
C GLY A 8 -14.28 -9.73 11.70
N ARG A 9 -14.37 -8.77 12.62
CA ARG A 9 -15.63 -8.16 13.06
C ARG A 9 -15.95 -6.98 12.15
N ILE A 10 -17.16 -6.96 11.61
CA ILE A 10 -17.61 -5.94 10.66
C ILE A 10 -18.95 -5.39 11.18
N PRO A 11 -19.16 -4.05 11.17
CA PRO A 11 -20.43 -3.49 11.61
C PRO A 11 -21.57 -3.95 10.69
N HIS A 12 -22.76 -4.12 11.29
CA HIS A 12 -23.95 -4.58 10.56
C HIS A 12 -24.38 -3.59 9.45
N LYS A 13 -24.17 -2.30 9.67
CA LYS A 13 -24.47 -1.22 8.71
C LYS A 13 -23.17 -0.53 8.32
N ARG A 14 -23.07 -0.11 7.05
CA ARG A 14 -21.94 0.70 6.57
C ARG A 14 -22.02 2.12 7.10
N HIS A 15 -20.87 2.80 7.21
CA HIS A 15 -20.77 4.19 7.67
C HIS A 15 -21.46 4.39 9.03
N THR A 16 -21.21 3.45 9.95
CA THR A 16 -21.64 3.57 11.34
C THR A 16 -20.44 3.56 12.23
N THR A 17 -20.46 4.37 13.27
CA THR A 17 -19.44 4.41 14.31
C THR A 17 -19.18 3.00 14.85
N PHE A 18 -18.00 2.45 14.54
CA PHE A 18 -17.61 1.12 14.99
C PHE A 18 -16.70 1.22 16.21
N ARG A 19 -17.17 0.70 17.35
CA ARG A 19 -16.46 0.72 18.62
C ARG A 19 -15.73 -0.59 18.88
N LYS A 20 -14.54 -0.47 19.45
CA LYS A 20 -13.76 -1.57 20.02
C LYS A 20 -14.35 -2.02 21.35
N SER A 21 -13.83 -3.12 21.89
CA SER A 21 -14.27 -3.66 23.19
C SER A 21 -13.96 -2.74 24.37
N ASP A 22 -12.94 -1.89 24.26
CA ASP A 22 -12.56 -0.90 25.27
C ASP A 22 -13.39 0.41 25.17
N GLY A 23 -14.33 0.48 24.21
CA GLY A 23 -15.17 1.65 23.97
C GLY A 23 -14.56 2.72 23.05
N SER A 24 -13.27 2.60 22.69
CA SER A 24 -12.62 3.45 21.69
C SER A 24 -13.12 3.14 20.27
N LEU A 25 -12.75 3.97 19.29
CA LEU A 25 -13.17 3.82 17.90
C LEU A 25 -12.12 3.06 17.09
N TYR A 26 -12.57 2.21 16.16
CA TYR A 26 -11.70 1.76 15.08
C TYR A 26 -11.42 2.93 14.14
N HIS A 27 -10.22 2.94 13.55
CA HIS A 27 -9.87 3.91 12.52
C HIS A 27 -10.41 3.44 11.18
N GLU A 28 -11.11 4.32 10.46
CA GLU A 28 -11.69 4.01 9.15
C GLU A 28 -10.77 4.45 8.01
N GLU A 29 -10.55 3.58 7.03
CA GLU A 29 -9.85 3.89 5.78
C GLU A 29 -10.72 3.47 4.59
N LEU A 30 -11.06 4.42 3.73
CA LEU A 30 -11.68 4.12 2.45
C LEU A 30 -10.58 3.75 1.45
N PHE A 31 -10.41 2.45 1.21
CA PHE A 31 -9.41 1.94 0.30
C PHE A 31 -9.98 1.73 -1.11
N GLY A 32 -9.30 2.30 -2.11
CA GLY A 32 -9.64 2.16 -3.53
C GLY A 32 -8.37 2.07 -4.38
N THR A 33 -8.42 1.30 -5.47
CA THR A 33 -7.26 1.12 -6.37
C THR A 33 -7.09 2.27 -7.36
N ILE A 34 -8.17 3.00 -7.67
CA ILE A 34 -8.19 4.10 -8.65
C ILE A 34 -8.68 5.39 -7.96
N GLY A 35 -8.23 5.63 -6.73
CA GLY A 35 -8.67 6.76 -5.93
C GLY A 35 -10.16 6.69 -5.61
N PHE A 36 -10.94 7.65 -6.12
CA PHE A 36 -12.38 7.79 -5.87
C PHE A 36 -13.28 7.09 -6.90
N ASP A 37 -12.69 6.39 -7.87
CA ASP A 37 -13.42 5.66 -8.91
C ASP A 37 -13.25 4.13 -8.79
N GLY A 38 -14.27 3.39 -9.22
CA GLY A 38 -14.25 1.93 -9.27
C GLY A 38 -14.56 1.23 -7.94
N MET A 39 -13.98 0.03 -7.76
CA MET A 39 -14.22 -0.81 -6.59
C MET A 39 -13.48 -0.27 -5.36
N SER A 40 -14.22 -0.02 -4.29
CA SER A 40 -13.67 0.42 -3.01
C SER A 40 -14.14 -0.48 -1.86
N THR A 41 -13.34 -0.51 -0.80
CA THR A 41 -13.66 -1.22 0.44
C THR A 41 -13.37 -0.30 1.62
N LEU A 42 -14.27 -0.28 2.59
CA LEU A 42 -14.07 0.43 3.85
C LEU A 42 -13.39 -0.52 4.85
N LEU A 43 -12.16 -0.19 5.23
CA LEU A 43 -11.34 -0.93 6.19
C LEU A 43 -11.46 -0.30 7.58
N TYR A 44 -11.38 -1.15 8.61
CA TYR A 44 -11.39 -0.74 10.01
C TYR A 44 -10.11 -1.23 10.68
N HIS A 45 -9.32 -0.32 11.25
CA HIS A 45 -8.01 -0.61 11.81
C HIS A 45 -7.98 -0.44 13.32
N GLU A 46 -7.25 -1.35 13.98
CA GLU A 46 -6.88 -1.20 15.39
C GLU A 46 -5.91 -0.03 15.58
N HIS A 47 -4.95 0.11 14.68
CA HIS A 47 -3.97 1.19 14.66
C HIS A 47 -4.02 1.89 13.30
N PRO A 48 -4.02 3.23 13.26
CA PRO A 48 -4.12 3.93 11.99
C PRO A 48 -2.88 3.68 11.12
N PRO A 49 -3.03 3.40 9.82
CA PRO A 49 -1.91 3.16 8.91
C PRO A 49 -1.06 4.42 8.67
N THR A 50 -1.57 5.60 9.02
CA THR A 50 -0.89 6.89 8.91
C THR A 50 0.12 7.16 10.03
N MET A 51 0.29 6.24 11.00
CA MET A 51 1.28 6.43 12.06
C MET A 51 2.70 6.31 11.51
N VAL A 52 3.41 7.43 11.47
CA VAL A 52 4.84 7.49 11.17
C VAL A 52 5.60 7.54 12.49
N LYS A 53 6.50 6.58 12.72
CA LYS A 53 7.39 6.59 13.89
C LYS A 53 8.57 7.54 13.70
N GLU A 54 9.18 7.49 12.51
CA GLU A 54 10.41 8.19 12.16
C GLU A 54 10.52 8.29 10.64
N VAL A 55 11.04 9.41 10.14
CA VAL A 55 11.47 9.55 8.74
C VAL A 55 12.97 9.34 8.69
N LEU A 56 13.39 8.21 8.13
CA LEU A 56 14.81 7.86 7.96
C LEU A 56 15.45 8.63 6.80
N GLN A 57 16.77 8.54 6.70
CA GLN A 57 17.51 9.12 5.58
C GLN A 57 17.07 8.49 4.25
N SER A 58 16.82 9.34 3.26
CA SER A 58 16.56 8.91 1.89
C SER A 58 17.85 8.43 1.22
N THR A 59 17.75 7.33 0.47
CA THR A 59 18.85 6.83 -0.36
C THR A 59 18.53 7.10 -1.83
N ASP A 60 19.53 7.58 -2.57
CA ASP A 60 19.42 7.73 -4.01
C ASP A 60 19.38 6.35 -4.68
N VAL A 61 18.25 6.05 -5.32
CA VAL A 61 18.02 4.82 -6.10
C VAL A 61 18.22 5.04 -7.60
N ALA A 62 18.68 6.22 -8.01
CA ALA A 62 19.02 6.49 -9.40
C ALA A 62 20.11 5.50 -9.87
N PRO A 63 19.97 4.95 -11.09
CA PRO A 63 20.99 4.08 -11.65
C PRO A 63 22.30 4.85 -11.80
N LYS A 64 23.39 4.29 -11.26
CA LYS A 64 24.73 4.84 -11.46
C LYS A 64 25.20 4.50 -12.87
N ILE A 65 25.66 5.49 -13.60
CA ILE A 65 26.25 5.29 -14.93
C ILE A 65 27.49 4.41 -14.77
N ALA A 66 27.45 3.21 -15.34
CA ALA A 66 28.58 2.27 -15.28
C ALA A 66 29.73 2.68 -16.21
N VAL A 67 29.42 3.31 -17.35
CA VAL A 67 30.41 3.78 -18.34
C VAL A 67 30.01 5.16 -18.85
N GLU A 68 30.87 6.17 -18.66
CA GLU A 68 30.59 7.54 -19.07
C GLU A 68 30.50 7.67 -20.60
N LYS A 69 29.43 8.32 -21.10
CA LYS A 69 29.23 8.71 -22.52
C LYS A 69 29.64 7.60 -23.51
N ASN A 70 29.25 6.38 -23.18
CA ASN A 70 29.66 5.21 -23.93
C ASN A 70 28.93 5.10 -25.26
N MET A 71 29.66 5.26 -26.37
CA MET A 71 29.16 5.09 -27.74
C MET A 71 29.53 3.75 -28.36
N LYS A 72 30.12 2.82 -27.58
CA LYS A 72 30.51 1.50 -28.08
C LYS A 72 29.32 0.55 -28.07
N ALA A 73 29.09 -0.12 -29.19
CA ALA A 73 28.12 -1.21 -29.26
C ALA A 73 28.65 -2.42 -28.47
N TYR A 74 28.09 -2.64 -27.28
CA TYR A 74 28.36 -3.84 -26.49
C TYR A 74 27.22 -4.83 -26.63
N ARG A 75 27.56 -6.12 -26.77
CA ARG A 75 26.60 -7.22 -26.59
C ARG A 75 26.58 -7.57 -25.10
N LEU A 76 25.44 -7.41 -24.45
CA LEU A 76 25.23 -7.99 -23.13
C LEU A 76 25.10 -9.51 -23.27
N GLU A 77 26.15 -10.26 -22.91
CA GLU A 77 25.98 -11.68 -22.64
C GLU A 77 25.27 -11.82 -21.30
N GLY A 78 23.98 -12.15 -21.34
CA GLY A 78 23.17 -12.38 -20.15
C GLY A 78 23.65 -13.59 -19.34
N PHE A 79 22.86 -14.00 -18.35
CA PHE A 79 23.17 -15.15 -17.52
C PHE A 79 23.30 -16.42 -18.39
N LYS A 80 24.50 -17.01 -18.43
CA LYS A 80 24.73 -18.34 -18.98
C LYS A 80 24.23 -19.35 -17.95
N VAL A 81 22.99 -19.80 -18.12
CA VAL A 81 22.39 -20.91 -17.37
C VAL A 81 22.62 -22.20 -18.16
#